data_AF-A0A1U7JC87-F1
#
_entry.id   AF-A0A1U7JC87-F1
#
_cell.length_a   1.000
_cell.length_b   1.000
_cell.length_c   1.000
_cell.angle_alpha   90.00
_cell.angle_beta   90.00
_cell.angle_gamma   90.00
#
_symmetry.space_group_name_H-M   'P 1'
#
loop_
_entity.id
_entity.type
_entity.pdbx_description
1 polymer ?
#
loop_
_entity_poly.entity_id
_entity_poly.type
_entity_poly.pdbx_seq_one_letter_code
_entity_poly.pdbx_strand_id
1 'polypeptide(L)' 'MDELLGLFTNMSRWWGVVFLVVFMVSGRMFRDTWRAQKQGWQAKCSVYGVIAALMFGLMVFGSFDFSS' A
#
# COMPACT_ATOMS: atom_id res chain seq x y z
N MET A 1 -3.52 -21.57 1.29
CA MET A 1 -3.25 -20.85 0.02
C MET A 1 -4.53 -20.23 -0.52
N ASP A 2 -5.67 -20.91 -0.34
CA ASP A 2 -7.00 -20.45 -0.74
C ASP A 2 -7.49 -19.19 0.00
N GLU A 3 -7.20 -19.02 1.30
CA GLU A 3 -7.53 -17.78 2.03
C GLU A 3 -6.77 -16.57 1.51
N LEU A 4 -5.52 -16.77 1.10
CA LEU A 4 -4.67 -15.70 0.60
C LEU A 4 -5.16 -15.24 -0.77
N LEU A 5 -5.64 -16.16 -1.62
CA LEU A 5 -6.30 -15.82 -2.89
C LEU A 5 -7.70 -15.20 -2.68
N GLY A 6 -8.43 -15.64 -1.66
CA GLY A 6 -9.74 -15.10 -1.29
C GLY A 6 -9.71 -13.61 -0.90
N LEU A 7 -8.60 -13.14 -0.30
CA LEU A 7 -8.38 -11.73 -0.02
C LEU A 7 -8.30 -10.85 -1.27
N PHE A 8 -7.93 -11.37 -2.45
CA PHE A 8 -7.77 -10.58 -3.67
C PHE A 8 -9.01 -10.62 -4.57
N THR A 9 -9.98 -11.51 -4.31
CA THR A 9 -11.09 -11.80 -5.23
C THR A 9 -12.43 -11.17 -4.82
N ASN A 10 -12.61 -10.76 -3.57
CA ASN A 10 -13.83 -10.12 -3.07
C ASN A 10 -13.54 -8.95 -2.10
N MET A 11 -12.78 -7.95 -2.55
CA MET A 11 -12.52 -6.77 -1.74
C MET A 11 -13.68 -5.78 -1.85
N SER A 12 -14.26 -5.38 -0.71
CA SER A 12 -15.19 -4.25 -0.68
C SER A 12 -14.56 -2.99 -1.28
N ARG A 13 -15.34 -2.19 -2.01
CA ARG A 13 -14.92 -0.86 -2.54
C ARG A 13 -14.17 0.03 -1.54
N TRP A 14 -14.50 -0.08 -0.25
CA TRP A 14 -13.83 0.69 0.81
C TRP A 14 -12.35 0.33 0.98
N TRP A 15 -11.96 -0.92 0.67
CA TRP A 15 -10.56 -1.33 0.69
C TRP A 15 -9.72 -0.57 -0.33
N GLY A 16 -10.29 -0.21 -1.48
CA GLY A 16 -9.60 0.64 -2.45
C GLY A 16 -9.25 2.02 -1.86
N VAL A 17 -10.18 2.62 -1.11
CA VAL A 17 -9.94 3.88 -0.39
C VAL A 17 -8.87 3.71 0.68
N VAL A 18 -8.91 2.61 1.44
CA VAL A 18 -7.90 2.29 2.47
C VAL A 18 -6.52 2.16 1.83
N PHE A 19 -6.37 1.40 0.76
CA PHE A 19 -5.09 1.24 0.06
C PHE A 19 -4.59 2.57 -0.51
N LEU A 20 -5.47 3.41 -1.03
CA LEU A 20 -5.11 4.74 -1.51
C LEU A 20 -4.56 5.62 -0.40
N VAL A 21 -5.21 5.63 0.78
CA VAL A 21 -4.76 6.41 1.94
C VAL A 21 -3.40 5.88 2.42
N VAL A 22 -3.24 4.57 2.56
CA VAL A 22 -1.97 3.96 2.97
C VAL A 22 -0.86 4.27 1.97
N PHE A 23 -1.16 4.22 0.66
CA PHE A 23 -0.23 4.59 -0.40
C PHE A 23 0.25 6.04 -0.26
N MET A 24 -0.68 6.99 -0.07
CA MET A 24 -0.34 8.41 0.11
C MET A 24 0.47 8.67 1.38
N VAL A 25 0.09 8.06 2.51
CA VAL A 25 0.81 8.20 3.78
C VAL A 25 2.22 7.62 3.68
N SER A 26 2.37 6.46 3.04
CA SER A 26 3.68 5.85 2.83
C SER A 26 4.59 6.73 1.98
N GLY A 27 4.07 7.33 0.90
CA GLY A 27 4.82 8.28 0.08
C GLY A 27 5.24 9.53 0.86
N ARG A 28 4.38 10.05 1.73
CA ARG A 28 4.73 11.16 2.64
C ARG A 28 5.85 10.75 3.60
N MET A 29 5.72 9.61 4.27
CA MET A 29 6.73 9.11 5.22
C MET A 29 8.06 8.80 4.55
N PHE A 30 8.04 8.26 3.32
CA PHE A 30 9.22 8.08 2.48
C PHE A 30 9.91 9.42 2.27
N ARG A 31 9.19 10.45 1.82
CA ARG A 31 9.75 11.77 1.54
C ARG A 31 10.32 12.43 2.81
N ASP A 32 9.60 12.34 3.92
CA ASP A 32 10.02 12.94 5.19
C ASP A 32 11.26 12.23 5.74
N THR A 33 11.32 10.89 5.63
CA THR A 33 12.49 10.09 6.03
C THR A 33 13.69 10.32 5.12
N TRP A 34 13.46 10.41 3.80
CA TRP A 34 14.48 10.72 2.81
C TRP A 34 15.09 12.10 3.05
N ARG A 35 14.27 13.09 3.40
CA ARG A 35 14.74 14.45 3.73
C ARG A 35 15.49 14.52 5.06
N ALA A 36 15.03 13.78 6.07
CA ALA A 36 15.64 13.82 7.40
C ALA A 36 17.01 13.14 7.46
N GLN A 37 17.31 12.19 6.55
CA GLN A 37 18.57 11.45 6.44
C GLN A 37 19.18 10.95 7.76
N LYS A 38 18.33 10.65 8.76
CA LYS A 38 18.78 10.11 10.06
C LYS A 38 19.37 8.70 9.88
N GLN A 39 20.10 8.21 10.87
CA GLN A 39 20.70 6.88 10.82
C GLN A 39 19.66 5.80 10.42
N GLY A 40 20.02 4.97 9.44
CA GLY A 40 19.14 3.92 8.89
C GLY A 40 18.03 4.41 7.95
N TRP A 41 18.09 5.66 7.46
CA TRP A 41 17.07 6.22 6.56
C TRP A 41 16.87 5.40 5.28
N GLN A 42 17.92 4.79 4.73
CA GLN A 42 17.84 3.98 3.51
C GLN A 42 16.94 2.75 3.70
N ALA A 43 17.11 2.02 4.79
CA ALA A 43 16.27 0.86 5.12
C ALA A 43 14.82 1.27 5.34
N LYS A 44 14.58 2.36 6.07
CA LYS A 44 13.22 2.89 6.30
C LYS A 44 12.55 3.35 5.00
N CYS A 45 13.26 4.10 4.15
CA CYS A 45 12.78 4.47 2.83
C CYS A 45 12.46 3.25 1.96
N SER A 46 13.29 2.21 1.99
CA SER A 46 13.01 0.97 1.27
C SER A 46 11.70 0.32 1.75
N VAL A 47 11.48 0.23 3.06
CA VAL A 47 10.22 -0.29 3.64
C VAL A 47 9.01 0.52 3.18
N TYR A 48 9.07 1.86 3.23
CA TYR A 48 7.97 2.70 2.76
C TYR A 48 7.74 2.56 1.24
N GLY A 49 8.80 2.40 0.45
CA GLY A 49 8.72 2.13 -0.98
C GLY A 49 8.04 0.79 -1.28
N VAL A 50 8.40 -0.28 -0.56
CA VAL A 50 7.79 -1.60 -0.69
C VAL A 50 6.31 -1.56 -0.31
N ILE A 51 5.97 -0.90 0.80
CA ILE A 51 4.56 -0.73 1.22
C ILE A 51 3.78 0.01 0.14
N ALA A 52 4.32 1.10 -0.41
CA ALA A 52 3.66 1.84 -1.47
C ALA A 52 3.46 0.98 -2.74
N ALA A 53 4.49 0.24 -3.16
CA ALA A 53 4.40 -0.65 -4.32
C ALA A 53 3.36 -1.75 -4.13
N LEU A 54 3.28 -2.34 -2.93
CA LEU A 54 2.28 -3.35 -2.59
C LEU A 54 0.86 -2.78 -2.62
N MET A 55 0.63 -1.63 -1.97
CA MET A 55 -0.70 -0.99 -1.97
C MET A 55 -1.12 -0.58 -3.38
N PHE A 56 -0.19 -0.08 -4.19
CA PHE A 56 -0.46 0.22 -5.60
C PHE A 56 -0.80 -1.03 -6.40
N GLY A 57 -0.03 -2.11 -6.22
CA GLY A 57 -0.32 -3.40 -6.86
C GLY A 57 -1.69 -3.94 -6.47
N LEU A 58 -2.06 -3.86 -5.19
CA LEU A 58 -3.39 -4.25 -4.71
C LEU A 58 -4.51 -3.41 -5.32
N MET A 59 -4.31 -2.10 -5.49
CA MET A 59 -5.30 -1.25 -6.16
C MET A 59 -5.44 -1.54 -7.65
N VAL A 60 -4.34 -1.88 -8.34
CA VAL A 60 -4.33 -2.12 -9.79
C VAL A 60 -4.84 -3.52 -10.15
N PHE A 61 -4.43 -4.54 -9.39
CA PHE A 61 -4.71 -5.94 -9.69
C PHE A 61 -5.78 -6.57 -8.78
N GLY A 62 -6.22 -5.85 -7.73
CA GLY A 62 -7.27 -6.31 -6.83
C GLY A 62 -8.64 -6.32 -7.48
N SER A 63 -9.42 -7.37 -7.22
CA SER A 63 -10.83 -7.44 -7.64
C SER A 63 -11.71 -6.76 -6.59
N PHE A 64 -12.22 -5.58 -6.93
CA PHE A 64 -13.11 -4.81 -6.06
C PHE A 64 -14.56 -5.01 -6.47
N ASP A 65 -15.39 -5.41 -5.52
CA ASP A 65 -16.83 -5.47 -5.71
C ASP A 65 -17.43 -4.08 -5.45
N PHE A 66 -18.04 -3.52 -6.50
CA PHE A 66 -18.75 -2.26 -6.48
C PHE A 66 -20.27 -2.44 -6.57
N SER A 67 -20.76 -3.69 -6.61
CA SER A 67 -22.18 -3.96 -6.56
C SER A 67 -22.72 -3.55 -5.19
N SER A 68 -23.73 -2.69 -5.22
CA SER A 68 -24.37 -2.04 -4.08
C SER A 68 -25.60 -2.78 -3.62
#